data_AF-A0AAD5CZ48-F1
#
_entry.id   AF-A0AAD5CZ48-F1
#
_cell.length_a   1.000
_cell.length_b   1.000
_cell.length_c   1.000
_cell.angle_alpha   90.00
_cell.angle_beta   90.00
_cell.angle_gamma   90.00
#
_symmetry.space_group_name_H-M   'P 1'
#
loop_
_entity.id
_entity.type
_entity.pdbx_description
1 polymer ?
#
loop_
_entity_poly.entity_id
_entity_poly.type
_entity_poly.pdbx_seq_one_letter_code
_entity_poly.pdbx_strand_id
1 'polypeptide(L)'
;FGDSLADTGNLKQLSSKSNSQPPHFLFPPYGETFFHKPTGRCSNGRLIIDFIAQQSSTTQATRLKHEYFSSNDVHDHCKNILRNSLILMGEIGGNDYNHAVIAGKPISELKSYVPLVINTIVSSINELIELGAETLVVPGNLPVGCSAAYLTIYYGSDKVEYDNTTGCITELNKFAEWHNELLQTSLNQIREVHPNVNIIYADYYNAAMQFFRSPEKYGFINGALKACCGGGGPYNYNQLVACAEPSSTTCAQPETYANWDGLHLTEAAYHVIFKSLFQGTYTTPQFNSLCPTSNVQAREASSNLVQSSYSLKSSGLRPLFLWALGGYDDTQDNISHSYVKGLNKYDKIFSFGDSIADTGNLLHSGALANPVIGRLPYGQTFFRRPTGRCSDGRLIIDFVAEKYGLPYLPPYLAIAESLESKAKHGVNFAVAGSTALDAKFFYDKGIGRILWSNDSLSIQLGWFKRLKSQMCTTKQECDNYFKRSLFMMGEIGGNDYNYAFFVGGTIADLKRLVPLVVETIISATSVIKLMDNMSQMVIDDGAREVVVPGNFPIGCSAIYLTMFETQNKTAYDGNGCLKAYNAFSKYHNTQLKLALEKLREKYTRVRIIYADYYGASKALSHIPNH
;
A
#
# COMPACT_ATOMS: atom_id res chain seq x y z
N PHE A 1 -3.89 3.42 -12.36
CA PHE A 1 -3.27 3.98 -11.15
C PHE A 1 -3.75 5.40 -10.97
N GLY A 2 -3.58 6.05 -9.81
CA GLY A 2 -4.00 7.44 -9.65
C GLY A 2 -4.54 7.80 -8.27
N ASP A 3 -5.15 8.97 -8.22
CA ASP A 3 -5.86 9.54 -7.08
C ASP A 3 -7.37 9.67 -7.36
N SER A 4 -8.04 10.64 -6.74
CA SER A 4 -9.48 10.91 -6.92
C SER A 4 -9.89 11.22 -8.36
N LEU A 5 -8.98 11.68 -9.23
CA LEU A 5 -9.27 11.95 -10.65
C LEU A 5 -9.32 10.67 -11.50
N ALA A 6 -8.87 9.53 -10.95
CA ALA A 6 -8.95 8.21 -11.58
C ALA A 6 -9.68 7.17 -10.71
N ASP A 7 -10.13 7.52 -9.51
CA ASP A 7 -10.77 6.57 -8.59
C ASP A 7 -12.22 6.25 -9.00
N THR A 8 -12.41 5.02 -9.45
CA THR A 8 -13.73 4.46 -9.82
C THR A 8 -14.55 3.92 -8.63
N GLY A 9 -14.05 4.03 -7.39
CA GLY A 9 -14.75 3.62 -6.17
C GLY A 9 -13.91 2.80 -5.18
N ASN A 10 -12.57 2.77 -5.31
CA ASN A 10 -11.67 2.13 -4.36
C ASN A 10 -11.81 2.72 -2.97
N LEU A 11 -11.88 4.05 -2.86
CA LEU A 11 -12.02 4.72 -1.55
C LEU A 11 -13.34 4.37 -0.86
N LYS A 12 -14.41 4.12 -1.63
CA LYS A 12 -15.68 3.58 -1.12
C LYS A 12 -15.52 2.18 -0.53
N GLN A 13 -14.76 1.31 -1.20
CA GLN A 13 -14.51 -0.05 -0.70
C GLN A 13 -13.62 -0.02 0.54
N LEU A 14 -12.59 0.83 0.55
CA LEU A 14 -11.70 1.00 1.70
C LEU A 14 -12.45 1.58 2.92
N SER A 15 -13.29 2.60 2.72
CA SER A 15 -14.06 3.20 3.82
C SER A 15 -15.09 2.24 4.41
N SER A 16 -15.73 1.40 3.58
CA SER A 16 -16.69 0.39 4.03
C SER A 16 -16.06 -0.68 4.94
N LYS A 17 -14.73 -0.82 4.90
CA LYS A 17 -13.96 -1.71 5.78
C LYS A 17 -13.45 -1.01 7.05
N SER A 18 -13.62 0.31 7.16
CA SER A 18 -13.18 1.11 8.31
C SER A 18 -14.39 1.55 9.16
N ASN A 19 -14.26 1.57 10.50
CA ASN A 19 -15.27 2.14 11.41
C ASN A 19 -15.24 3.70 11.44
N SER A 20 -14.67 4.35 10.43
CA SER A 20 -14.61 5.82 10.33
C SER A 20 -15.86 6.38 9.67
N GLN A 21 -16.16 7.67 9.88
CA GLN A 21 -17.22 8.29 9.11
C GLN A 21 -16.87 8.22 7.61
N PRO A 22 -17.77 7.68 6.78
CA PRO A 22 -17.54 7.60 5.35
C PRO A 22 -17.33 9.01 4.78
N PRO A 23 -16.31 9.21 3.93
CA PRO A 23 -16.06 10.51 3.34
C PRO A 23 -17.24 11.00 2.50
N HIS A 24 -17.41 12.33 2.44
CA HIS A 24 -18.59 12.99 1.87
C HIS A 24 -18.87 12.61 0.40
N PHE A 25 -17.84 12.30 -0.40
CA PHE A 25 -17.99 11.85 -1.79
C PHE A 25 -18.62 10.46 -1.97
N LEU A 26 -19.00 9.79 -0.89
CA LEU A 26 -19.77 8.54 -0.90
C LEU A 26 -21.28 8.75 -0.82
N PHE A 27 -21.72 10.01 -0.72
CA PHE A 27 -23.11 10.40 -0.61
C PHE A 27 -23.57 11.21 -1.81
N PRO A 28 -24.89 11.29 -2.08
CA PRO A 28 -25.46 12.26 -3.00
C PRO A 28 -24.92 13.68 -2.73
N PRO A 29 -24.60 14.48 -3.77
CA PRO A 29 -24.96 14.28 -5.19
C PRO A 29 -23.90 13.59 -6.05
N TYR A 30 -22.87 12.97 -5.46
CA TYR A 30 -21.82 12.30 -6.23
C TYR A 30 -22.36 11.11 -7.04
N GLY A 31 -21.95 10.99 -8.29
CA GLY A 31 -22.37 9.93 -9.21
C GLY A 31 -23.82 9.99 -9.72
N GLU A 32 -24.63 10.97 -9.31
CA GLU A 32 -26.06 11.00 -9.63
C GLU A 32 -26.39 11.26 -11.10
N THR A 33 -25.56 12.01 -11.84
CA THR A 33 -25.90 12.42 -13.22
C THR A 33 -25.82 11.27 -14.22
N PHE A 34 -24.99 10.26 -13.97
CA PHE A 34 -24.82 9.13 -14.87
C PHE A 34 -25.14 7.78 -14.22
N PHE A 35 -24.69 7.56 -12.99
CA PHE A 35 -24.89 6.27 -12.31
C PHE A 35 -26.19 6.23 -11.49
N HIS A 36 -26.84 7.39 -11.30
CA HIS A 36 -28.04 7.56 -10.47
C HIS A 36 -27.87 7.10 -9.02
N LYS A 37 -26.62 6.97 -8.57
CA LYS A 37 -26.23 6.63 -7.20
C LYS A 37 -24.76 6.94 -6.96
N PRO A 38 -24.33 7.14 -5.70
CA PRO A 38 -22.91 7.29 -5.38
C PRO A 38 -22.11 6.04 -5.70
N THR A 39 -21.13 6.17 -6.59
CA THR A 39 -20.15 5.11 -6.90
C THR A 39 -18.84 5.25 -6.13
N GLY A 40 -18.62 6.39 -5.49
CA GLY A 40 -17.33 6.77 -4.91
C GLY A 40 -16.36 7.44 -5.88
N ARG A 41 -16.86 7.93 -7.03
CA ARG A 41 -16.10 8.83 -7.91
C ARG A 41 -16.23 10.25 -7.37
N CYS A 42 -15.14 11.00 -7.36
CA CYS A 42 -15.13 12.41 -6.97
C CYS A 42 -15.63 13.31 -8.11
N SER A 43 -16.86 13.06 -8.56
CA SER A 43 -17.57 13.84 -9.59
C SER A 43 -19.07 13.54 -9.51
N ASN A 44 -19.87 14.33 -10.22
CA ASN A 44 -21.30 14.04 -10.40
C ASN A 44 -21.57 12.81 -11.28
N GLY A 45 -20.57 12.29 -12.00
CA GLY A 45 -20.71 11.08 -12.80
C GLY A 45 -19.39 10.45 -13.21
N ARG A 46 -19.18 10.23 -14.52
CA ARG A 46 -17.98 9.57 -15.06
C ARG A 46 -16.72 10.43 -14.95
N LEU A 47 -15.58 9.77 -14.75
CA LEU A 47 -14.23 10.34 -14.82
C LEU A 47 -13.62 10.13 -16.21
N ILE A 48 -12.48 10.77 -16.50
CA ILE A 48 -11.77 10.60 -17.79
C ILE A 48 -11.51 9.11 -18.08
N ILE A 49 -11.09 8.33 -17.09
CA ILE A 49 -10.80 6.89 -17.25
C ILE A 49 -12.02 6.08 -17.72
N ASP A 50 -13.24 6.46 -17.31
CA ASP A 50 -14.45 5.76 -17.73
C ASP A 50 -14.71 5.94 -19.23
N PHE A 51 -14.45 7.15 -19.74
CA PHE A 51 -14.57 7.43 -21.17
C PHE A 51 -13.50 6.70 -21.99
N ILE A 52 -12.25 6.67 -21.49
CA ILE A 52 -11.15 5.91 -22.12
C ILE A 52 -11.48 4.42 -22.20
N ALA A 53 -11.97 3.84 -21.10
CA ALA A 53 -12.38 2.44 -21.04
C ALA A 53 -13.53 2.15 -22.01
N GLN A 54 -14.53 3.05 -22.09
CA GLN A 54 -15.65 2.90 -23.01
C GLN A 54 -15.19 2.94 -24.48
N GLN A 55 -14.26 3.82 -24.85
CA GLN A 55 -13.76 3.89 -26.23
C GLN A 55 -12.88 2.67 -26.61
N SER A 56 -12.18 2.08 -25.63
CA SER A 56 -11.37 0.88 -25.83
C SER A 56 -12.18 -0.43 -25.94
N SER A 57 -13.47 -0.38 -25.55
CA SER A 57 -14.34 -1.56 -25.40
C SER A 57 -15.03 -2.07 -26.67
N THR A 58 -14.66 -1.61 -27.87
CA THR A 58 -14.92 -2.36 -29.12
C THR A 58 -14.15 -3.69 -29.20
N THR A 59 -13.22 -3.93 -28.27
CA THR A 59 -12.59 -5.23 -28.00
C THR A 59 -13.00 -5.68 -26.60
N GLN A 60 -13.61 -6.88 -26.52
CA GLN A 60 -14.10 -7.54 -25.30
C GLN A 60 -13.31 -7.15 -24.04
N ALA A 61 -13.95 -6.42 -23.12
CA ALA A 61 -13.53 -6.39 -21.73
C ALA A 61 -13.76 -7.79 -21.15
N THR A 62 -12.83 -8.69 -21.36
CA THR A 62 -12.86 -10.04 -20.78
C THR A 62 -12.67 -9.85 -19.28
N ARG A 63 -13.74 -10.06 -18.52
CA ARG A 63 -13.66 -10.37 -17.10
C ARG A 63 -12.61 -11.48 -16.98
N LEU A 64 -11.46 -11.21 -16.35
CA LEU A 64 -10.43 -12.23 -16.12
C LEU A 64 -11.12 -13.43 -15.43
N LYS A 65 -11.40 -14.48 -16.22
CA LYS A 65 -11.88 -15.74 -15.70
C LYS A 65 -10.67 -16.42 -15.07
N HIS A 66 -10.88 -17.03 -13.90
CA HIS A 66 -9.85 -17.81 -13.23
C HIS A 66 -9.48 -18.99 -14.14
N GLU A 67 -8.36 -18.89 -14.85
CA GLU A 67 -7.72 -20.00 -15.55
C GLU A 67 -6.48 -20.44 -14.77
N TYR A 68 -6.38 -21.75 -14.52
CA TYR A 68 -5.28 -22.35 -13.77
C TYR A 68 -4.07 -22.54 -14.71
N PHE A 69 -2.95 -21.86 -14.42
CA PHE A 69 -1.68 -21.99 -15.14
C PHE A 69 -0.56 -22.51 -14.22
N SER A 70 0.42 -23.22 -14.78
CA SER A 70 1.62 -23.68 -14.05
C SER A 70 2.55 -22.50 -13.69
N SER A 71 3.49 -22.65 -12.75
CA SER A 71 4.28 -21.51 -12.23
C SER A 71 5.14 -20.78 -13.26
N ASN A 72 5.61 -21.47 -14.32
CA ASN A 72 6.33 -20.81 -15.42
C ASN A 72 5.35 -20.16 -16.41
N ASP A 73 4.18 -20.77 -16.62
CA ASP A 73 3.11 -20.20 -17.44
C ASP A 73 2.52 -18.93 -16.82
N VAL A 74 2.50 -18.79 -15.48
CA VAL A 74 1.97 -17.61 -14.78
C VAL A 74 2.82 -16.36 -15.02
N HIS A 75 4.15 -16.47 -15.03
CA HIS A 75 5.01 -15.31 -15.30
C HIS A 75 4.83 -14.81 -16.74
N ASP A 76 4.87 -15.72 -17.71
CA ASP A 76 4.64 -15.39 -19.11
C ASP A 76 3.22 -14.89 -19.37
N HIS A 77 2.23 -15.44 -18.67
CA HIS A 77 0.84 -15.00 -18.74
C HIS A 77 0.62 -13.61 -18.14
N CYS A 78 1.17 -13.31 -16.95
CA CYS A 78 1.11 -11.98 -16.34
C CYS A 78 1.81 -10.93 -17.21
N LYS A 79 2.98 -11.27 -17.75
CA LYS A 79 3.71 -10.41 -18.69
C LYS A 79 2.89 -10.18 -19.95
N ASN A 80 2.22 -11.20 -20.47
CA ASN A 80 1.33 -11.08 -21.63
C ASN A 80 0.07 -10.23 -21.33
N ILE A 81 -0.51 -10.30 -20.13
CA ILE A 81 -1.62 -9.41 -19.73
C ILE A 81 -1.14 -7.96 -19.75
N LEU A 82 -0.03 -7.65 -19.07
CA LEU A 82 0.49 -6.29 -18.98
C LEU A 82 0.90 -5.74 -20.34
N ARG A 83 1.50 -6.59 -21.18
CA ARG A 83 1.85 -6.28 -22.57
C ARG A 83 0.64 -5.83 -23.39
N ASN A 84 -0.49 -6.53 -23.25
CA ASN A 84 -1.72 -6.25 -23.98
C ASN A 84 -2.64 -5.25 -23.25
N SER A 85 -2.19 -4.64 -22.15
CA SER A 85 -2.99 -3.68 -21.38
C SER A 85 -2.61 -2.24 -21.72
N LEU A 86 -3.61 -1.36 -21.74
CA LEU A 86 -3.39 0.08 -21.66
C LEU A 86 -3.29 0.49 -20.19
N ILE A 87 -2.10 0.90 -19.75
CA ILE A 87 -1.89 1.34 -18.37
C ILE A 87 -2.07 2.86 -18.26
N LEU A 88 -3.13 3.29 -17.58
CA LEU A 88 -3.34 4.70 -17.26
C LEU A 88 -2.73 5.02 -15.88
N MET A 89 -1.79 5.96 -15.86
CA MET A 89 -1.43 6.70 -14.66
C MET A 89 -2.50 7.79 -14.46
N GLY A 90 -2.98 7.96 -13.23
CA GLY A 90 -3.82 9.11 -12.90
C GLY A 90 -2.97 10.36 -12.83
N GLU A 91 -3.61 11.51 -12.61
CA GLU A 91 -2.87 12.70 -12.19
C GLU A 91 -2.25 12.38 -10.82
N ILE A 92 -0.92 12.32 -10.78
CA ILE A 92 -0.15 11.97 -9.58
C ILE A 92 0.79 13.15 -9.33
N GLY A 93 0.72 13.72 -8.13
CA GLY A 93 1.42 14.95 -7.77
C GLY A 93 0.49 16.05 -7.28
N GLY A 94 -0.76 16.08 -7.75
CA GLY A 94 -1.77 17.05 -7.34
C GLY A 94 -1.97 17.09 -5.83
N ASN A 95 -2.18 15.93 -5.20
CA ASN A 95 -2.34 15.85 -3.74
C ASN A 95 -1.07 16.25 -2.97
N ASP A 96 0.11 15.91 -3.47
CA ASP A 96 1.40 16.29 -2.89
C ASP A 96 1.56 17.81 -2.79
N TYR A 97 1.01 18.55 -3.76
CA TYR A 97 0.97 20.01 -3.77
C TYR A 97 -0.22 20.56 -3.00
N ASN A 98 -1.41 19.98 -3.17
CA ASN A 98 -2.66 20.46 -2.58
C ASN A 98 -2.59 20.51 -1.06
N HIS A 99 -2.04 19.49 -0.42
CA HIS A 99 -1.87 19.49 1.03
C HIS A 99 -0.97 20.64 1.52
N ALA A 100 0.08 20.97 0.78
CA ALA A 100 1.00 22.06 1.14
C ALA A 100 0.36 23.45 0.93
N VAL A 101 -0.36 23.66 -0.18
CA VAL A 101 -1.07 24.93 -0.42
C VAL A 101 -2.16 25.16 0.62
N ILE A 102 -2.98 24.14 0.91
CA ILE A 102 -4.05 24.23 1.92
C ILE A 102 -3.47 24.50 3.32
N ALA A 103 -2.27 23.98 3.61
CA ALA A 103 -1.54 24.27 4.85
C ALA A 103 -0.87 25.67 4.88
N GLY A 104 -1.06 26.49 3.84
CA GLY A 104 -0.52 27.85 3.76
C GLY A 104 0.97 27.94 3.43
N LYS A 105 1.56 26.89 2.86
CA LYS A 105 2.97 26.91 2.45
C LYS A 105 3.16 27.77 1.20
N PRO A 106 4.27 28.54 1.10
CA PRO A 106 4.55 29.35 -0.08
C PRO A 106 4.91 28.47 -1.28
N ILE A 107 4.53 28.91 -2.49
CA ILE A 107 4.80 28.18 -3.74
C ILE A 107 6.30 27.92 -3.97
N SER A 108 7.17 28.79 -3.46
CA SER A 108 8.63 28.58 -3.49
C SER A 108 9.07 27.30 -2.77
N GLU A 109 8.38 26.92 -1.69
CA GLU A 109 8.63 25.66 -0.96
C GLU A 109 8.15 24.47 -1.79
N LEU A 110 6.97 24.56 -2.42
CA LEU A 110 6.41 23.52 -3.29
C LEU A 110 7.30 23.20 -4.49
N LYS A 111 8.07 24.18 -4.99
CA LYS A 111 9.03 23.93 -6.08
C LYS A 111 10.06 22.85 -5.72
N SER A 112 10.41 22.70 -4.45
CA SER A 112 11.33 21.63 -4.02
C SER A 112 10.72 20.23 -4.12
N TYR A 113 9.39 20.10 -4.17
CA TYR A 113 8.71 18.81 -4.22
C TYR A 113 8.59 18.28 -5.65
N VAL A 114 8.55 19.16 -6.65
CA VAL A 114 8.32 18.78 -8.05
C VAL A 114 9.32 17.74 -8.56
N PRO A 115 10.64 17.88 -8.38
CA PRO A 115 11.59 16.84 -8.80
C PRO A 115 11.36 15.49 -8.09
N LEU A 116 10.98 15.50 -6.80
CA LEU A 116 10.74 14.27 -6.02
C LEU A 116 9.50 13.53 -6.52
N VAL A 117 8.43 14.27 -6.81
CA VAL A 117 7.18 13.72 -7.37
C VAL A 117 7.45 13.13 -8.76
N ILE A 118 8.12 13.87 -9.65
CA ILE A 118 8.43 13.40 -11.00
C ILE A 118 9.30 12.16 -10.96
N ASN A 119 10.34 12.13 -10.12
CA ASN A 119 11.18 10.94 -9.95
C ASN A 119 10.38 9.71 -9.50
N THR A 120 9.36 9.90 -8.65
CA THR A 120 8.49 8.81 -8.19
C THR A 120 7.59 8.29 -9.31
N ILE A 121 7.05 9.19 -10.14
CA ILE A 121 6.27 8.83 -11.34
C ILE A 121 7.14 8.03 -12.31
N VAL A 122 8.35 8.53 -12.62
CA VAL A 122 9.34 7.90 -13.50
C VAL A 122 9.73 6.51 -12.98
N SER A 123 10.04 6.39 -11.70
CA SER A 123 10.38 5.11 -11.07
C SER A 123 9.25 4.09 -11.20
N SER A 124 8.01 4.53 -11.00
CA SER A 124 6.82 3.67 -11.08
C SER A 124 6.56 3.21 -12.52
N ILE A 125 6.79 4.08 -13.52
CA ILE A 125 6.72 3.75 -14.95
C ILE A 125 7.76 2.69 -15.29
N ASN A 126 9.02 2.86 -14.86
CA ASN A 126 10.08 1.89 -15.11
C ASN A 126 9.77 0.52 -14.49
N GLU A 127 9.24 0.48 -13.26
CA GLU A 127 8.82 -0.79 -12.63
C GLU A 127 7.70 -1.46 -13.44
N LEU A 128 6.72 -0.71 -13.94
CA LEU A 128 5.66 -1.26 -14.80
C LEU A 128 6.20 -1.80 -16.13
N ILE A 129 7.18 -1.12 -16.72
CA ILE A 129 7.87 -1.58 -17.94
C ILE A 129 8.63 -2.88 -17.67
N GLU A 130 9.37 -2.97 -16.56
CA GLU A 130 10.08 -4.19 -16.14
C GLU A 130 9.14 -5.37 -15.93
N LEU A 131 7.93 -5.12 -15.43
CA LEU A 131 6.87 -6.11 -15.27
C LEU A 131 6.21 -6.54 -16.60
N GLY A 132 6.44 -5.81 -17.69
CA GLY A 132 5.98 -6.15 -19.04
C GLY A 132 4.97 -5.19 -19.66
N ALA A 133 4.75 -4.01 -19.09
CA ALA A 133 3.88 -3.00 -19.70
C ALA A 133 4.49 -2.45 -21.00
N GLU A 134 3.72 -2.48 -22.10
CA GLU A 134 4.15 -1.93 -23.39
C GLU A 134 3.41 -0.64 -23.79
N THR A 135 2.28 -0.29 -23.15
CA THR A 135 1.54 0.94 -23.44
C THR A 135 1.11 1.65 -22.15
N LEU A 136 1.61 2.87 -21.92
CA LEU A 136 1.34 3.68 -20.75
C LEU A 136 0.86 5.07 -21.14
N VAL A 137 -0.11 5.61 -20.39
CA VAL A 137 -0.62 6.98 -20.54
C VAL A 137 -0.40 7.71 -19.23
N VAL A 138 0.30 8.85 -19.29
CA VAL A 138 0.78 9.61 -18.14
C VAL A 138 0.29 11.06 -18.27
N PRO A 139 -0.73 11.46 -17.49
CA PRO A 139 -1.23 12.82 -17.54
C PRO A 139 -0.35 13.78 -16.76
N GLY A 140 -0.31 15.03 -17.21
CA GLY A 140 0.18 16.15 -16.41
C GLY A 140 -0.88 16.68 -15.44
N ASN A 141 -0.47 17.62 -14.59
CA ASN A 141 -1.37 18.36 -13.72
C ASN A 141 -2.37 19.20 -14.51
N LEU A 142 -3.59 19.32 -13.98
CA LEU A 142 -4.61 20.26 -14.43
C LEU A 142 -4.18 21.73 -14.17
N PRO A 143 -4.85 22.74 -14.77
CA PRO A 143 -4.59 24.15 -14.47
C PRO A 143 -5.10 24.49 -13.07
N VAL A 144 -4.30 24.18 -12.05
CA VAL A 144 -4.74 24.22 -10.66
C VAL A 144 -5.11 25.65 -10.21
N GLY A 145 -4.54 26.69 -10.82
CA GLY A 145 -4.95 28.08 -10.56
C GLY A 145 -6.41 28.39 -10.93
N CYS A 146 -7.08 27.51 -11.66
CA CYS A 146 -8.51 27.59 -11.99
C CYS A 146 -9.41 26.78 -11.04
N SER A 147 -8.85 26.15 -10.01
CA SER A 147 -9.60 25.44 -8.96
C SER A 147 -10.42 26.41 -8.12
N ALA A 148 -11.72 26.13 -7.92
CA ALA A 148 -12.59 26.96 -7.08
C ALA A 148 -12.08 27.03 -5.62
N ALA A 149 -11.43 25.95 -5.15
CA ALA A 149 -10.82 25.90 -3.83
C ALA A 149 -9.67 26.90 -3.68
N TYR A 150 -8.72 26.91 -4.62
CA TYR A 150 -7.62 27.88 -4.58
C TYR A 150 -8.07 29.31 -4.83
N LEU A 151 -9.00 29.52 -5.76
CA LEU A 151 -9.59 30.83 -5.99
C LEU A 151 -10.27 31.39 -4.73
N THR A 152 -10.86 30.52 -3.91
CA THR A 152 -11.45 30.89 -2.62
C THR A 152 -10.38 31.18 -1.56
N ILE A 153 -9.35 30.35 -1.45
CA ILE A 153 -8.25 30.52 -0.47
C ILE A 153 -7.54 31.87 -0.68
N TYR A 154 -7.34 32.27 -1.93
CA TYR A 154 -6.66 33.52 -2.27
C TYR A 154 -7.60 34.69 -2.56
N TYR A 155 -8.91 34.53 -2.39
CA TYR A 155 -9.89 35.56 -2.72
C TYR A 155 -9.61 36.88 -1.98
N GLY A 156 -9.45 37.96 -2.74
CA GLY A 156 -9.16 39.30 -2.20
C GLY A 156 -7.73 39.47 -1.67
N SER A 157 -6.81 38.56 -1.99
CA SER A 157 -5.40 38.67 -1.62
C SER A 157 -4.60 39.43 -2.67
N ASP A 158 -3.83 40.44 -2.24
CA ASP A 158 -2.83 41.12 -3.08
C ASP A 158 -1.56 40.28 -3.31
N LYS A 159 -1.52 39.03 -2.80
CA LYS A 159 -0.35 38.15 -2.89
C LYS A 159 -0.29 37.34 -4.18
N VAL A 160 -1.36 37.31 -4.97
CA VAL A 160 -1.42 36.53 -6.20
C VAL A 160 -2.04 37.35 -7.32
N GLU A 161 -1.59 37.08 -8.54
CA GLU A 161 -2.12 37.71 -9.75
C GLU A 161 -3.14 36.80 -10.43
N TYR A 162 -4.25 37.39 -10.88
CA TYR A 162 -5.28 36.72 -11.66
C TYR A 162 -5.11 37.02 -13.15
N ASP A 163 -5.23 35.99 -13.98
CA ASP A 163 -5.24 36.17 -15.43
C ASP A 163 -6.53 36.87 -15.86
N ASN A 164 -6.41 38.00 -16.56
CA ASN A 164 -7.56 38.85 -16.93
C ASN A 164 -8.54 38.17 -17.90
N THR A 165 -8.12 37.10 -18.58
CA THR A 165 -8.96 36.41 -19.57
C THR A 165 -9.76 35.29 -18.94
N THR A 166 -9.10 34.50 -18.10
CA THR A 166 -9.65 33.26 -17.53
C THR A 166 -10.13 33.43 -16.10
N GLY A 167 -9.64 34.43 -15.37
CA GLY A 167 -9.87 34.61 -13.94
C GLY A 167 -9.11 33.62 -13.06
N CYS A 168 -8.19 32.83 -13.63
CA CYS A 168 -7.38 31.86 -12.88
C CYS A 168 -6.16 32.52 -12.21
N ILE A 169 -5.65 31.92 -11.14
CA ILE A 169 -4.43 32.39 -10.48
C ILE A 169 -3.20 32.04 -11.33
N THR A 170 -2.50 33.07 -11.80
CA THR A 170 -1.39 32.97 -12.76
C THR A 170 -0.21 32.19 -12.20
N GLU A 171 0.20 32.46 -10.95
CA GLU A 171 1.36 31.80 -10.35
C GLU A 171 1.17 30.29 -10.15
N LEU A 172 -0.04 29.89 -9.80
CA LEU A 172 -0.41 28.47 -9.62
C LEU A 172 -0.46 27.73 -10.96
N ASN A 173 -0.95 28.38 -12.01
CA ASN A 173 -0.92 27.83 -13.36
C ASN A 173 0.51 27.70 -13.90
N LYS A 174 1.36 28.72 -13.70
CA LYS A 174 2.80 28.65 -14.02
C LYS A 174 3.51 27.51 -13.27
N PHE A 175 3.11 27.25 -12.03
CA PHE A 175 3.63 26.13 -11.27
C PHE A 175 3.22 24.77 -11.88
N ALA A 176 1.95 24.61 -12.27
CA ALA A 176 1.48 23.39 -12.93
C ALA A 176 2.13 23.19 -14.30
N GLU A 177 2.32 24.25 -15.09
CA GLU A 177 3.05 24.23 -16.36
C GLU A 177 4.49 23.76 -16.17
N TRP A 178 5.19 24.32 -15.17
CA TRP A 178 6.56 23.92 -14.87
C TRP A 178 6.69 22.45 -14.45
N HIS A 179 5.76 21.93 -13.63
CA HIS A 179 5.69 20.50 -13.33
C HIS A 179 5.52 19.69 -14.63
N ASN A 180 4.58 20.09 -15.49
CA ASN A 180 4.25 19.39 -16.72
C ASN A 180 5.41 19.39 -17.73
N GLU A 181 6.18 20.46 -17.83
CA GLU A 181 7.39 20.55 -18.66
C GLU A 181 8.48 19.59 -18.18
N LEU A 182 8.73 19.55 -16.87
CA LEU A 182 9.70 18.61 -16.30
C LEU A 182 9.26 17.16 -16.47
N LEU A 183 7.96 16.87 -16.26
CA LEU A 183 7.42 15.53 -16.48
C LEU A 183 7.60 15.10 -17.95
N GLN A 184 7.25 15.96 -18.91
CA GLN A 184 7.47 15.68 -20.33
C GLN A 184 8.95 15.42 -20.65
N THR A 185 9.85 16.20 -20.07
CA THR A 185 11.30 16.02 -20.23
C THR A 185 11.73 14.64 -19.74
N SER A 186 11.29 14.24 -18.55
CA SER A 186 11.59 12.90 -18.01
C SER A 186 10.95 11.78 -18.83
N LEU A 187 9.71 11.94 -19.30
CA LEU A 187 9.06 10.95 -20.17
C LEU A 187 9.79 10.79 -21.52
N ASN A 188 10.36 11.86 -22.07
CA ASN A 188 11.20 11.78 -23.27
C ASN A 188 12.46 10.95 -23.00
N GLN A 189 13.12 11.14 -21.86
CA GLN A 189 14.28 10.34 -21.47
C GLN A 189 13.93 8.86 -21.31
N ILE A 190 12.77 8.53 -20.70
CA ILE A 190 12.34 7.13 -20.58
C ILE A 190 12.06 6.51 -21.96
N ARG A 191 11.47 7.26 -22.89
CA ARG A 191 11.24 6.78 -24.27
C ARG A 191 12.54 6.44 -25.00
N GLU A 192 13.61 7.19 -24.77
CA GLU A 192 14.94 6.89 -25.33
C GLU A 192 15.52 5.58 -24.76
N VAL A 193 15.30 5.33 -23.47
CA VAL A 193 15.75 4.09 -22.79
C VAL A 193 14.89 2.89 -23.15
N HIS A 194 13.60 3.10 -23.42
CA HIS A 194 12.61 2.06 -23.71
C HIS A 194 11.90 2.29 -25.07
N PRO A 195 12.61 2.18 -26.21
CA PRO A 195 12.07 2.51 -27.53
C PRO A 195 10.92 1.60 -27.99
N ASN A 196 10.76 0.44 -27.35
CA ASN A 196 9.68 -0.52 -27.64
C ASN A 196 8.42 -0.31 -26.79
N VAL A 197 8.41 0.69 -25.90
CA VAL A 197 7.28 0.98 -25.02
C VAL A 197 6.61 2.27 -25.47
N ASN A 198 5.30 2.22 -25.69
CA ASN A 198 4.48 3.36 -26.04
C ASN A 198 4.11 4.15 -24.77
N ILE A 199 4.95 5.12 -24.40
CA ILE A 199 4.71 6.03 -23.29
C ILE A 199 4.08 7.31 -23.81
N ILE A 200 2.85 7.61 -23.42
CA ILE A 200 2.05 8.73 -23.92
C ILE A 200 1.86 9.77 -22.84
N TYR A 201 2.31 11.00 -23.09
CA TYR A 201 1.97 12.13 -22.24
C TYR A 201 0.55 12.61 -22.57
N ALA A 202 -0.30 12.78 -21.57
CA ALA A 202 -1.63 13.36 -21.72
C ALA A 202 -1.69 14.77 -21.13
N ASP A 203 -1.87 15.76 -22.01
CA ASP A 203 -1.85 17.18 -21.66
C ASP A 203 -3.20 17.62 -21.10
N TYR A 204 -3.48 17.18 -19.87
CA TYR A 204 -4.69 17.54 -19.13
C TYR A 204 -4.77 19.05 -18.93
N TYR A 205 -3.63 19.73 -18.74
CA TYR A 205 -3.57 21.16 -18.56
C TYR A 205 -4.19 21.90 -19.74
N ASN A 206 -3.62 21.73 -20.94
CA ASN A 206 -4.09 22.47 -22.11
C ASN A 206 -5.44 21.96 -22.59
N ALA A 207 -5.74 20.67 -22.42
CA ALA A 207 -7.08 20.14 -22.69
C ALA A 207 -8.15 20.84 -21.86
N ALA A 208 -7.91 21.07 -20.57
CA ALA A 208 -8.83 21.78 -19.67
C ALA A 208 -8.84 23.30 -19.90
N MET A 209 -7.68 23.91 -20.18
CA MET A 209 -7.57 25.36 -20.41
C MET A 209 -8.45 25.88 -21.53
N GLN A 210 -8.83 25.03 -22.49
CA GLN A 210 -9.80 25.36 -23.53
C GLN A 210 -11.12 25.89 -22.97
N PHE A 211 -11.67 25.22 -21.95
CA PHE A 211 -12.95 25.62 -21.38
C PHE A 211 -12.83 26.70 -20.30
N PHE A 212 -11.64 26.91 -19.72
CA PHE A 212 -11.39 28.09 -18.87
C PHE A 212 -11.24 29.38 -19.70
N ARG A 213 -10.70 29.29 -20.93
CA ARG A 213 -10.60 30.43 -21.86
C ARG A 213 -11.92 30.76 -22.56
N SER A 214 -12.79 29.79 -22.77
CA SER A 214 -14.06 30.00 -23.47
C SER A 214 -15.19 29.10 -22.93
N PRO A 215 -15.66 29.33 -21.68
CA PRO A 215 -16.60 28.44 -21.00
C PRO A 215 -17.88 28.16 -21.80
N GLU A 216 -18.51 29.20 -22.34
CA GLU A 216 -19.78 29.09 -23.08
C GLU A 216 -19.65 28.23 -24.35
N LYS A 217 -18.50 28.28 -25.03
CA LYS A 217 -18.23 27.45 -26.23
C LYS A 217 -18.31 25.95 -25.92
N TYR A 218 -17.99 25.57 -24.69
CA TYR A 218 -18.02 24.18 -24.23
C TYR A 218 -19.28 23.84 -23.42
N GLY A 219 -20.26 24.74 -23.38
CA GLY A 219 -21.54 24.55 -22.68
C GLY A 219 -21.52 24.96 -21.20
N PHE A 220 -20.42 25.51 -20.68
CA PHE A 220 -20.30 25.92 -19.28
C PHE A 220 -20.86 27.33 -19.02
N ILE A 221 -22.12 27.54 -19.38
CA ILE A 221 -22.81 28.84 -19.33
C ILE A 221 -23.01 29.38 -17.91
N ASN A 222 -23.01 28.51 -16.90
CA ASN A 222 -23.12 28.91 -15.49
C ASN A 222 -21.74 29.06 -14.81
N GLY A 223 -20.66 28.89 -15.56
CA GLY A 223 -19.30 29.26 -15.18
C GLY A 223 -18.33 28.08 -15.12
N ALA A 224 -17.07 28.36 -15.46
CA ALA A 224 -15.99 27.40 -15.35
C ALA A 224 -15.32 27.38 -13.97
N LEU A 225 -15.26 28.53 -13.27
CA LEU A 225 -14.49 28.68 -12.02
C LEU A 225 -15.29 28.42 -10.73
N LYS A 226 -16.62 28.48 -10.79
CA LYS A 226 -17.49 28.29 -9.63
C LYS A 226 -17.85 26.81 -9.49
N ALA A 227 -17.78 26.27 -8.27
CA ALA A 227 -18.19 24.89 -8.00
C ALA A 227 -19.72 24.74 -8.09
N CYS A 228 -20.19 23.68 -8.75
CA CYS A 228 -21.61 23.34 -8.78
C CYS A 228 -22.12 22.90 -7.40
N CYS A 229 -21.30 22.16 -6.63
CA CYS A 229 -21.65 21.65 -5.31
C CYS A 229 -20.69 22.19 -4.24
N GLY A 230 -21.21 22.82 -3.19
CA GLY A 230 -20.36 23.29 -2.10
C GLY A 230 -21.07 24.19 -1.08
N GLY A 231 -20.31 24.60 -0.07
CA GLY A 231 -20.81 25.31 1.12
C GLY A 231 -20.94 26.83 1.01
N GLY A 232 -21.08 27.38 -0.20
CA GLY A 232 -21.20 28.84 -0.42
C GLY A 232 -19.85 29.57 -0.58
N GLY A 233 -19.85 30.89 -0.42
CA GLY A 233 -18.68 31.74 -0.67
C GLY A 233 -18.50 32.17 -2.15
N PRO A 234 -17.42 32.93 -2.46
CA PRO A 234 -17.25 33.58 -3.77
C PRO A 234 -17.24 32.61 -4.96
N TYR A 235 -16.64 31.43 -4.80
CA TYR A 235 -16.59 30.38 -5.83
C TYR A 235 -17.41 29.13 -5.46
N ASN A 236 -18.38 29.27 -4.54
CA ASN A 236 -19.17 28.18 -3.98
C ASN A 236 -18.33 27.04 -3.37
N TYR A 237 -17.21 27.38 -2.76
CA TYR A 237 -16.34 26.46 -2.04
C TYR A 237 -16.16 26.93 -0.60
N ASN A 238 -16.21 26.00 0.35
CA ASN A 238 -15.98 26.27 1.76
C ASN A 238 -15.24 25.08 2.40
N GLN A 239 -14.05 25.32 2.94
CA GLN A 239 -13.22 24.28 3.55
C GLN A 239 -13.89 23.62 4.77
N LEU A 240 -14.84 24.30 5.42
CA LEU A 240 -15.56 23.79 6.59
C LEU A 240 -16.91 23.14 6.25
N VAL A 241 -17.37 23.25 5.00
CA VAL A 241 -18.67 22.71 4.56
C VAL A 241 -18.48 22.06 3.20
N ALA A 242 -18.22 20.76 3.21
CA ALA A 242 -17.98 19.98 2.01
C ALA A 242 -19.27 19.76 1.19
N CYS A 243 -19.12 19.49 -0.10
CA CYS A 243 -20.23 18.98 -0.92
C CYS A 243 -20.82 17.71 -0.31
N ALA A 244 -22.14 17.51 -0.41
CA ALA A 244 -22.92 16.43 0.22
C ALA A 244 -23.19 16.60 1.73
N GLU A 245 -22.66 17.64 2.38
CA GLU A 245 -23.08 17.97 3.76
C GLU A 245 -24.44 18.69 3.78
N PRO A 246 -25.22 18.59 4.86
CA PRO A 246 -26.55 19.20 4.96
C PRO A 246 -26.59 20.72 4.70
N SER A 247 -25.50 21.42 5.00
CA SER A 247 -25.36 22.88 4.82
C SER A 247 -24.79 23.27 3.44
N SER A 248 -24.48 22.29 2.59
CA SER A 248 -23.99 22.53 1.23
C SER A 248 -25.15 22.70 0.24
N THR A 249 -24.86 23.33 -0.89
CA THR A 249 -25.81 23.48 -2.00
C THR A 249 -25.28 22.79 -3.25
N THR A 250 -26.18 22.30 -4.10
CA THR A 250 -25.85 21.70 -5.39
C THR A 250 -26.61 22.42 -6.49
N CYS A 251 -25.94 22.73 -7.59
CA CYS A 251 -26.55 23.37 -8.74
C CYS A 251 -27.56 22.45 -9.44
N ALA A 252 -28.57 23.02 -10.09
CA ALA A 252 -29.62 22.25 -10.77
C ALA A 252 -29.17 21.64 -12.11
N GLN A 253 -28.15 22.22 -12.75
CA GLN A 253 -27.67 21.84 -14.09
C GLN A 253 -26.14 21.61 -14.08
N PRO A 254 -25.63 20.50 -13.49
CA PRO A 254 -24.20 20.24 -13.37
C PRO A 254 -23.42 20.25 -14.70
N GLU A 255 -24.08 19.94 -15.82
CA GLU A 255 -23.53 19.97 -17.17
C GLU A 255 -23.14 21.37 -17.67
N THR A 256 -23.66 22.42 -17.02
CA THR A 256 -23.37 23.82 -17.34
C THR A 256 -22.27 24.44 -16.47
N TYR A 257 -21.64 23.64 -15.61
CA TYR A 257 -20.51 24.01 -14.75
C TYR A 257 -19.29 23.14 -15.07
N ALA A 258 -18.09 23.72 -15.00
CA ALA A 258 -16.86 22.93 -15.16
C ALA A 258 -16.33 22.39 -13.82
N ASN A 259 -16.34 23.20 -12.76
CA ASN A 259 -15.94 22.80 -11.41
C ASN A 259 -17.09 22.08 -10.69
N TRP A 260 -16.81 20.93 -10.08
CA TRP A 260 -17.78 20.15 -9.31
C TRP A 260 -17.85 20.58 -7.85
N ASP A 261 -16.80 20.28 -7.07
CA ASP A 261 -16.76 20.50 -5.61
C ASP A 261 -15.64 21.46 -5.17
N GLY A 262 -14.96 22.07 -6.15
CA GLY A 262 -13.88 23.02 -6.00
C GLY A 262 -12.48 22.45 -6.18
N LEU A 263 -12.29 21.14 -6.05
CA LEU A 263 -11.04 20.45 -6.43
C LEU A 263 -11.24 19.60 -7.69
N HIS A 264 -12.41 18.97 -7.81
CA HIS A 264 -12.72 18.08 -8.92
C HIS A 264 -13.60 18.75 -9.98
N LEU A 265 -13.59 18.18 -11.18
CA LEU A 265 -14.40 18.65 -12.30
C LEU A 265 -15.71 17.87 -12.44
N THR A 266 -16.67 18.47 -13.12
CA THR A 266 -17.92 17.79 -13.50
C THR A 266 -17.66 16.72 -14.57
N GLU A 267 -18.57 15.75 -14.69
CA GLU A 267 -18.53 14.77 -15.78
C GLU A 267 -18.47 15.45 -17.15
N ALA A 268 -19.18 16.57 -17.32
CA ALA A 268 -19.19 17.34 -18.57
C ALA A 268 -17.80 17.89 -18.90
N ALA A 269 -17.09 18.44 -17.90
CA ALA A 269 -15.71 18.89 -18.08
C ALA A 269 -14.73 17.73 -18.33
N TYR A 270 -14.86 16.61 -17.63
CA TYR A 270 -14.05 15.42 -17.93
C TYR A 270 -14.29 14.89 -19.35
N HIS A 271 -15.53 14.95 -19.85
CA HIS A 271 -15.84 14.54 -21.22
C HIS A 271 -15.17 15.46 -22.26
N VAL A 272 -15.10 16.77 -22.01
CA VAL A 272 -14.37 17.71 -22.88
C VAL A 272 -12.87 17.42 -22.89
N ILE A 273 -12.27 17.14 -21.72
CA ILE A 273 -10.86 16.77 -21.61
C ILE A 273 -10.61 15.47 -22.39
N PHE A 274 -11.42 14.44 -22.16
CA PHE A 274 -11.33 13.17 -22.87
C PHE A 274 -11.40 13.36 -24.39
N LYS A 275 -12.38 14.11 -24.91
CA LYS A 275 -12.48 14.38 -26.35
C LYS A 275 -11.22 15.07 -26.88
N SER A 276 -10.67 16.01 -26.12
CA SER A 276 -9.44 16.72 -26.50
C SER A 276 -8.24 15.77 -26.58
N LEU A 277 -8.12 14.83 -25.64
CA LEU A 277 -7.04 13.84 -25.62
C LEU A 277 -7.13 12.81 -26.75
N PHE A 278 -8.34 12.31 -27.03
CA PHE A 278 -8.56 11.23 -28.00
C PHE A 278 -8.80 11.72 -29.43
N GLN A 279 -9.38 12.90 -29.61
CA GLN A 279 -9.73 13.43 -30.94
C GLN A 279 -8.85 14.63 -31.33
N GLY A 280 -8.12 15.20 -30.37
CA GLY A 280 -7.26 16.35 -30.57
C GLY A 280 -5.77 16.02 -30.51
N THR A 281 -4.95 17.06 -30.38
CA THR A 281 -3.49 16.99 -30.38
C THR A 281 -2.89 17.04 -28.96
N TYR A 282 -3.69 16.79 -27.93
CA TYR A 282 -3.30 16.93 -26.52
C TYR A 282 -2.64 15.67 -25.96
N THR A 283 -2.10 14.82 -26.83
CA THR A 283 -1.30 13.65 -26.43
C THR A 283 -0.02 13.56 -27.24
N THR A 284 1.07 13.15 -26.59
CA THR A 284 2.39 13.00 -27.22
C THR A 284 3.02 11.66 -26.82
N PRO A 285 3.19 10.69 -27.74
CA PRO A 285 2.64 10.66 -29.10
C PRO A 285 1.10 10.64 -29.10
N GLN A 286 0.48 10.99 -30.24
CA GLN A 286 -0.98 11.09 -30.32
C GLN A 286 -1.66 9.72 -30.18
N PHE A 287 -2.77 9.63 -29.43
CA PHE A 287 -3.55 8.38 -29.28
C PHE A 287 -3.91 7.71 -30.61
N ASN A 288 -4.26 8.51 -31.63
CA ASN A 288 -4.68 8.01 -32.94
C ASN A 288 -3.54 7.32 -33.72
N SER A 289 -2.29 7.49 -33.28
CA SER A 289 -1.12 6.82 -33.86
C SER A 289 -0.93 5.38 -33.33
N LEU A 290 -1.68 4.98 -32.28
CA LEU A 290 -1.63 3.64 -31.69
C LEU A 290 -2.53 2.61 -32.37
N CYS A 291 -3.47 3.05 -33.21
CA CYS A 291 -4.20 2.13 -34.07
C CYS A 291 -3.34 1.84 -35.30
N PRO A 292 -2.98 0.57 -35.59
CA PRO A 292 -2.55 0.24 -36.94
C PRO A 292 -3.73 0.61 -37.83
N THR A 293 -3.55 1.56 -38.74
CA THR A 293 -4.47 1.75 -39.85
C THR A 293 -4.51 0.42 -40.58
N SER A 294 -5.55 -0.37 -40.32
CA SER A 294 -5.90 -1.45 -41.22
C SER A 294 -6.07 -0.78 -42.56
N ASN A 295 -5.17 -1.10 -43.49
CA ASN A 295 -5.37 -0.82 -44.90
C ASN A 295 -6.64 -1.59 -45.30
N VAL A 296 -7.79 -0.96 -45.12
CA VAL A 296 -8.99 -1.30 -45.84
C VAL A 296 -8.72 -0.87 -47.28
N GLN A 297 -8.00 -1.72 -48.01
CA GLN A 297 -8.11 -1.72 -49.45
C GLN A 297 -9.58 -1.95 -49.75
N ALA A 298 -10.22 -0.91 -50.29
CA ALA A 298 -11.48 -1.02 -50.98
C ALA A 298 -11.39 -2.20 -51.97
N ARG A 299 -12.11 -3.28 -51.68
CA ARG A 299 -12.47 -4.26 -52.70
C ARG A 299 -13.96 -4.11 -52.95
N GLU A 300 -14.24 -3.47 -54.08
CA GLU A 300 -15.53 -3.48 -54.72
C GLU A 300 -16.03 -4.92 -54.89
N ALA A 301 -17.35 -5.05 -54.74
CA ALA A 301 -18.07 -6.30 -54.91
C ALA A 301 -17.87 -6.86 -56.32
N SER A 302 -17.61 -8.16 -56.41
CA SER A 302 -18.03 -8.98 -57.55
C SER A 302 -18.17 -10.44 -57.11
N SER A 303 -19.39 -10.91 -57.28
CA SER A 303 -19.94 -12.25 -57.10
C SER A 303 -19.10 -13.39 -57.66
N ASN A 304 -19.00 -14.51 -56.93
CA ASN A 304 -19.60 -15.82 -57.30
C ASN A 304 -19.00 -17.00 -56.50
N LEU A 305 -19.92 -17.78 -55.92
CA LEU A 305 -19.97 -19.25 -55.81
C LEU A 305 -18.65 -20.06 -55.86
N VAL A 306 -18.44 -20.90 -54.84
CA VAL A 306 -18.43 -22.39 -54.88
C VAL A 306 -17.59 -22.98 -53.73
N GLN A 307 -18.16 -24.05 -53.18
CA GLN A 307 -17.69 -25.01 -52.16
C GLN A 307 -16.25 -25.53 -52.27
N SER A 308 -15.82 -26.15 -51.16
CA SER A 308 -15.11 -27.45 -51.07
C SER A 308 -13.73 -27.42 -50.40
N SER A 309 -13.72 -27.95 -49.17
CA SER A 309 -12.82 -29.00 -48.63
C SER A 309 -11.51 -29.34 -49.36
N TYR A 310 -10.41 -29.49 -48.60
CA TYR A 310 -9.69 -30.76 -48.34
C TYR A 310 -8.28 -30.53 -47.73
N SER A 311 -8.11 -30.87 -46.45
CA SER A 311 -7.20 -31.90 -45.91
C SER A 311 -5.83 -32.23 -46.57
N LEU A 312 -4.78 -32.01 -45.76
CA LEU A 312 -3.63 -32.88 -45.40
C LEU A 312 -2.39 -33.12 -46.30
N LYS A 313 -1.27 -33.19 -45.56
CA LYS A 313 0.04 -33.85 -45.79
C LYS A 313 1.07 -33.09 -46.63
N SER A 314 2.38 -33.17 -46.41
CA SER A 314 3.28 -33.65 -45.34
C SER A 314 4.71 -33.49 -45.87
N SER A 315 5.71 -33.47 -44.98
CA SER A 315 7.15 -33.74 -45.22
C SER A 315 7.92 -32.69 -46.07
N GLY A 316 9.17 -32.34 -45.78
CA GLY A 316 10.14 -32.81 -44.80
C GLY A 316 11.50 -32.12 -45.03
N LEU A 317 12.51 -32.57 -44.28
CA LEU A 317 13.95 -32.42 -44.48
C LEU A 317 14.64 -31.15 -43.91
N ARG A 318 15.18 -31.33 -42.70
CA ARG A 318 16.55 -30.94 -42.30
C ARG A 318 17.56 -31.89 -42.98
N PRO A 319 18.88 -31.60 -43.15
CA PRO A 319 19.74 -31.21 -42.02
C PRO A 319 21.06 -30.43 -42.26
N LEU A 320 21.66 -30.06 -41.11
CA LEU A 320 23.09 -30.02 -40.76
C LEU A 320 24.02 -28.97 -41.40
N PHE A 321 24.49 -28.04 -40.57
CA PHE A 321 25.91 -27.70 -40.44
C PHE A 321 26.25 -27.47 -38.95
N LEU A 322 27.42 -27.96 -38.54
CA LEU A 322 27.96 -28.05 -37.19
C LEU A 322 29.41 -27.53 -37.24
N TRP A 323 29.93 -27.15 -36.06
CA TRP A 323 31.29 -26.66 -35.71
C TRP A 323 31.48 -25.14 -35.83
N ALA A 324 32.15 -24.43 -34.91
CA ALA A 324 32.68 -24.72 -33.57
C ALA A 324 33.40 -23.45 -33.05
N LEU A 325 33.36 -23.27 -31.72
CA LEU A 325 34.40 -22.72 -30.85
C LEU A 325 34.85 -21.25 -30.99
N GLY A 326 34.54 -20.50 -29.94
CA GLY A 326 35.20 -19.25 -29.52
C GLY A 326 34.80 -18.96 -28.08
N GLY A 327 35.39 -19.69 -27.13
CA GLY A 327 35.23 -19.44 -25.70
C GLY A 327 36.10 -18.28 -25.24
N TYR A 328 35.51 -17.43 -24.41
CA TYR A 328 36.22 -16.68 -23.38
C TYR A 328 35.36 -16.79 -22.11
N ASP A 329 35.83 -17.64 -21.19
CA ASP A 329 35.31 -17.84 -19.85
C ASP A 329 36.16 -16.95 -18.92
N ASP A 330 35.50 -16.10 -18.14
CA ASP A 330 35.91 -15.89 -16.75
C ASP A 330 34.70 -15.41 -15.92
N THR A 331 34.04 -16.40 -15.30
CA THR A 331 33.69 -16.47 -13.87
C THR A 331 32.88 -15.33 -13.19
N GLN A 332 31.62 -15.68 -12.88
CA GLN A 332 30.83 -15.46 -11.65
C GLN A 332 31.06 -14.20 -10.78
N ASP A 333 29.95 -13.50 -10.52
CA ASP A 333 29.37 -13.55 -9.17
C ASP A 333 27.84 -13.68 -9.22
N ASN A 334 27.41 -14.94 -9.33
CA ASN A 334 26.18 -15.40 -8.72
C ASN A 334 26.36 -15.30 -7.21
N ILE A 335 25.59 -14.48 -6.50
CA ILE A 335 25.18 -14.85 -5.14
C ILE A 335 23.98 -15.79 -5.27
N SER A 336 24.22 -16.93 -5.91
CA SER A 336 23.59 -18.17 -5.50
C SER A 336 24.32 -18.56 -4.23
N HIS A 337 23.75 -18.28 -3.07
CA HIS A 337 24.14 -19.07 -1.91
C HIS A 337 23.81 -20.52 -2.25
N SER A 338 24.86 -21.29 -2.58
CA SER A 338 24.82 -22.73 -2.53
C SER A 338 24.45 -23.09 -1.10
N TYR A 339 23.16 -23.25 -0.84
CA TYR A 339 22.71 -23.93 0.35
C TYR A 339 23.35 -25.32 0.28
N VAL A 340 24.39 -25.52 1.07
CA VAL A 340 24.75 -26.86 1.53
C VAL A 340 23.44 -27.47 1.95
N LYS A 341 23.01 -28.51 1.24
CA LYS A 341 21.80 -29.29 1.49
C LYS A 341 21.99 -30.07 2.80
N GLY A 342 22.25 -29.37 3.88
CA GLY A 342 22.07 -29.87 5.23
C GLY A 342 20.59 -30.17 5.40
N LEU A 343 20.25 -31.18 6.19
CA LEU A 343 18.86 -31.45 6.53
C LEU A 343 18.25 -30.18 7.14
N ASN A 344 17.44 -29.44 6.38
CA ASN A 344 16.75 -28.24 6.85
C ASN A 344 15.93 -28.62 8.09
N LYS A 345 16.28 -28.07 9.25
CA LYS A 345 15.62 -28.43 10.51
C LYS A 345 14.12 -28.12 10.48
N TYR A 346 13.74 -27.03 9.82
CA TYR A 346 12.36 -26.61 9.62
C TYR A 346 12.05 -26.42 8.14
N ASP A 347 10.81 -26.70 7.77
CA ASP A 347 10.26 -26.43 6.44
C ASP A 347 9.42 -25.13 6.44
N LYS A 348 9.00 -24.65 7.62
CA LYS A 348 8.08 -23.51 7.78
C LYS A 348 8.38 -22.69 9.03
N ILE A 349 8.10 -21.41 8.99
CA ILE A 349 8.06 -20.55 10.19
C ILE A 349 6.71 -19.84 10.28
N PHE A 350 6.02 -19.97 11.41
CA PHE A 350 4.84 -19.18 11.73
C PHE A 350 5.20 -18.16 12.79
N SER A 351 5.07 -16.88 12.48
CA SER A 351 5.49 -15.79 13.35
C SER A 351 4.29 -14.97 13.82
N PHE A 352 4.24 -14.66 15.10
CA PHE A 352 3.30 -13.76 15.76
C PHE A 352 4.10 -12.65 16.43
N GLY A 353 3.45 -11.59 16.89
CA GLY A 353 4.11 -10.54 17.66
C GLY A 353 3.69 -9.14 17.31
N ASP A 354 4.55 -8.18 17.60
CA ASP A 354 4.32 -6.77 17.35
C ASP A 354 5.22 -6.18 16.24
N SER A 355 5.56 -4.89 16.35
CA SER A 355 6.37 -4.14 15.39
C SER A 355 7.75 -4.75 15.15
N ILE A 356 8.31 -5.48 16.11
CA ILE A 356 9.64 -6.09 15.97
C ILE A 356 9.61 -7.35 15.10
N ALA A 357 8.42 -7.92 14.88
CA ALA A 357 8.22 -9.09 14.03
C ALA A 357 7.38 -8.80 12.77
N ASP A 358 6.69 -7.65 12.68
CA ASP A 358 5.77 -7.34 11.57
C ASP A 358 6.48 -7.19 10.22
N THR A 359 6.20 -8.11 9.29
CA THR A 359 6.75 -8.08 7.92
C THR A 359 5.88 -7.30 6.92
N GLY A 360 4.86 -6.59 7.39
CA GLY A 360 4.03 -5.66 6.61
C GLY A 360 2.52 -5.74 6.87
N ASN A 361 2.03 -6.51 7.83
CA ASN A 361 0.60 -6.59 8.13
C ASN A 361 0.01 -5.25 8.56
N LEU A 362 0.73 -4.38 9.29
CA LEU A 362 0.21 -3.05 9.63
C LEU A 362 -0.10 -2.20 8.38
N LEU A 363 0.66 -2.36 7.28
CA LEU A 363 0.35 -1.70 6.02
C LEU A 363 -0.96 -2.20 5.41
N HIS A 364 -1.27 -3.47 5.62
CA HIS A 364 -2.44 -4.15 5.04
C HIS A 364 -3.67 -4.14 5.95
N SER A 365 -3.52 -3.90 7.26
CA SER A 365 -4.63 -3.94 8.21
C SER A 365 -5.55 -2.72 8.12
N GLY A 366 -5.05 -1.61 7.57
CA GLY A 366 -5.78 -0.35 7.54
C GLY A 366 -5.97 0.28 8.92
N ALA A 367 -5.25 -0.21 9.95
CA ALA A 367 -5.32 0.32 11.32
C ALA A 367 -4.87 1.80 11.39
N LEU A 368 -3.94 2.19 10.52
CA LEU A 368 -3.51 3.58 10.33
C LEU A 368 -3.68 3.96 8.86
N ALA A 369 -4.21 5.16 8.60
CA ALA A 369 -4.49 5.62 7.22
C ALA A 369 -3.22 5.83 6.38
N ASN A 370 -2.10 6.16 7.01
CA ASN A 370 -0.80 6.39 6.37
C ASN A 370 0.34 6.03 7.34
N PRO A 371 0.57 4.74 7.61
CA PRO A 371 1.61 4.33 8.53
C PRO A 371 2.99 4.74 8.00
N VAL A 372 3.79 5.42 8.82
CA VAL A 372 5.13 5.93 8.44
C VAL A 372 6.06 4.82 7.92
N ILE A 373 5.84 3.59 8.37
CA ILE A 373 6.56 2.37 7.94
C ILE A 373 6.31 1.99 6.46
N GLY A 374 5.35 2.64 5.79
CA GLY A 374 5.08 2.50 4.36
C GLY A 374 5.90 3.47 3.49
N ARG A 375 6.84 4.21 4.07
CA ARG A 375 7.66 5.23 3.39
C ARG A 375 9.14 5.05 3.71
N LEU A 376 10.03 5.59 2.88
CA LEU A 376 11.45 5.68 3.21
C LEU A 376 11.61 6.55 4.48
N PRO A 377 12.58 6.24 5.37
CA PRO A 377 13.72 5.33 5.19
C PRO A 377 13.46 3.85 5.50
N TYR A 378 12.23 3.42 5.80
CA TYR A 378 11.95 2.02 6.10
C TYR A 378 12.24 1.12 4.89
N GLY A 379 12.98 0.03 5.10
CA GLY A 379 13.45 -0.88 4.04
C GLY A 379 14.57 -0.38 3.11
N GLN A 380 15.08 0.85 3.29
CA GLN A 380 16.07 1.46 2.39
C GLN A 380 17.43 0.74 2.28
N THR A 381 17.92 0.08 3.34
CA THR A 381 19.29 -0.47 3.36
C THR A 381 19.39 -1.84 2.75
N PHE A 382 18.32 -2.64 2.82
CA PHE A 382 18.29 -4.00 2.28
C PHE A 382 17.31 -4.14 1.11
N PHE A 383 16.03 -3.82 1.32
CA PHE A 383 14.98 -4.02 0.31
C PHE A 383 14.94 -2.92 -0.75
N ARG A 384 15.61 -1.78 -0.50
CA ARG A 384 15.62 -0.57 -1.35
C ARG A 384 14.24 0.04 -1.61
N ARG A 385 13.23 -0.37 -0.83
CA ARG A 385 11.87 0.15 -0.83
C ARG A 385 11.19 -0.13 0.51
N PRO A 386 10.14 0.61 0.88
CA PRO A 386 9.33 0.30 2.06
C PRO A 386 8.63 -1.05 1.92
N THR A 387 8.74 -1.89 2.94
CA THR A 387 8.03 -3.19 3.00
C THR A 387 7.04 -3.29 4.16
N GLY A 388 6.90 -2.23 4.96
CA GLY A 388 6.11 -2.28 6.20
C GLY A 388 6.83 -2.88 7.41
N ARG A 389 8.12 -3.19 7.29
CA ARG A 389 8.95 -3.58 8.43
C ARG A 389 9.31 -2.34 9.24
N CYS A 390 9.26 -2.42 10.57
CA CYS A 390 9.74 -1.35 11.46
C CYS A 390 11.28 -1.32 11.55
N SER A 391 11.96 -1.34 10.40
CA SER A 391 13.41 -1.28 10.24
C SER A 391 13.74 -0.62 8.90
N ASP A 392 14.93 -0.04 8.80
CA ASP A 392 15.54 0.38 7.54
C ASP A 392 15.90 -0.80 6.63
N GLY A 393 15.75 -2.05 7.09
CA GLY A 393 15.98 -3.26 6.31
C GLY A 393 15.22 -4.46 6.87
N ARG A 394 15.98 -5.47 7.32
CA ARG A 394 15.49 -6.79 7.79
C ARG A 394 15.17 -6.79 9.28
N LEU A 395 14.20 -7.60 9.67
CA LEU A 395 13.84 -7.89 11.07
C LEU A 395 14.52 -9.17 11.58
N ILE A 396 14.49 -9.41 12.89
CA ILE A 396 15.03 -10.64 13.51
C ILE A 396 14.46 -11.90 12.84
N ILE A 397 13.16 -11.88 12.50
CA ILE A 397 12.50 -13.01 11.84
C ILE A 397 13.05 -13.30 10.43
N ASP A 398 13.54 -12.29 9.72
CA ASP A 398 14.15 -12.47 8.40
C ASP A 398 15.51 -13.18 8.53
N PHE A 399 16.32 -12.79 9.52
CA PHE A 399 17.58 -13.48 9.82
C PHE A 399 17.36 -14.93 10.31
N VAL A 400 16.27 -15.20 11.03
CA VAL A 400 15.88 -16.57 11.39
C VAL A 400 15.53 -17.38 10.14
N ALA A 401 14.77 -16.80 9.20
CA ALA A 401 14.44 -17.46 7.93
C ALA A 401 15.70 -17.77 7.11
N GLU A 402 16.61 -16.80 6.96
CA GLU A 402 17.90 -16.98 6.27
C GLU A 402 18.73 -18.11 6.88
N LYS A 403 18.83 -18.15 8.22
CA LYS A 403 19.61 -19.17 8.93
C LYS A 403 19.14 -20.59 8.65
N TYR A 404 17.84 -20.78 8.41
CA TYR A 404 17.23 -22.07 8.10
C TYR A 404 17.00 -22.29 6.59
N GLY A 405 17.47 -21.39 5.74
CA GLY A 405 17.32 -21.48 4.29
C GLY A 405 15.87 -21.41 3.82
N LEU A 406 15.03 -20.67 4.53
CA LEU A 406 13.63 -20.41 4.19
C LEU A 406 13.49 -19.01 3.57
N PRO A 407 12.53 -18.81 2.65
CA PRO A 407 12.23 -17.47 2.15
C PRO A 407 11.69 -16.58 3.26
N TYR A 408 11.79 -15.26 3.07
CA TYR A 408 11.19 -14.30 3.99
C TYR A 408 9.68 -14.49 4.09
N LEU A 409 9.16 -14.36 5.30
CA LEU A 409 7.76 -14.65 5.58
C LEU A 409 6.86 -13.55 4.99
N PRO A 410 5.83 -13.92 4.22
CA PRO A 410 4.83 -12.96 3.78
C PRO A 410 3.94 -12.53 4.97
N PRO A 411 3.52 -11.26 5.03
CA PRO A 411 2.49 -10.84 5.97
C PRO A 411 1.15 -11.51 5.60
N TYR A 412 0.47 -12.09 6.60
CA TYR A 412 -0.80 -12.80 6.46
C TYR A 412 -1.84 -12.01 5.64
N LEU A 413 -2.03 -10.74 5.94
CA LEU A 413 -3.05 -9.91 5.29
C LEU A 413 -2.77 -9.68 3.80
N ALA A 414 -1.50 -9.73 3.36
CA ALA A 414 -1.15 -9.64 1.94
C ALA A 414 -1.47 -10.92 1.15
N ILE A 415 -1.61 -12.06 1.85
CA ILE A 415 -1.80 -13.37 1.21
C ILE A 415 -3.11 -14.06 1.62
N ALA A 416 -3.97 -13.38 2.38
CA ALA A 416 -5.21 -13.93 2.94
C ALA A 416 -6.15 -14.53 1.87
N GLU A 417 -6.12 -14.01 0.64
CA GLU A 417 -6.93 -14.50 -0.49
C GLU A 417 -6.25 -15.64 -1.28
N SER A 418 -4.98 -15.97 -1.01
CA SER A 418 -4.18 -16.99 -1.73
C SER A 418 -3.30 -17.83 -0.79
N LEU A 419 -3.88 -18.22 0.36
CA LEU A 419 -3.14 -18.86 1.47
C LEU A 419 -2.49 -20.20 1.07
N GLU A 420 -3.16 -21.06 0.31
CA GLU A 420 -2.66 -22.40 -0.02
C GLU A 420 -1.36 -22.40 -0.82
N SER A 421 -1.23 -21.52 -1.81
CA SER A 421 -0.02 -21.42 -2.63
C SER A 421 1.09 -20.56 -1.98
N LYS A 422 0.72 -19.53 -1.22
CA LYS A 422 1.69 -18.56 -0.67
C LYS A 422 2.15 -18.84 0.76
N ALA A 423 1.47 -19.70 1.53
CA ALA A 423 1.87 -20.07 2.90
C ALA A 423 2.79 -21.30 2.99
N LYS A 424 3.32 -21.79 1.86
CA LYS A 424 4.08 -23.05 1.77
C LYS A 424 5.27 -23.12 2.74
N HIS A 425 5.96 -22.02 2.96
CA HIS A 425 7.13 -21.91 3.85
C HIS A 425 6.83 -21.16 5.16
N GLY A 426 5.55 -20.99 5.48
CA GLY A 426 5.10 -20.26 6.67
C GLY A 426 4.59 -18.84 6.37
N VAL A 427 4.13 -18.17 7.43
CA VAL A 427 3.40 -16.89 7.37
C VAL A 427 3.72 -16.07 8.61
N ASN A 428 3.74 -14.74 8.47
CA ASN A 428 3.85 -13.81 9.58
C ASN A 428 2.49 -13.16 9.88
N PHE A 429 2.03 -13.28 11.12
CA PHE A 429 0.79 -12.73 11.66
C PHE A 429 1.03 -11.51 12.57
N ALA A 430 2.28 -11.15 12.85
CA ALA A 430 2.61 -10.02 13.70
C ALA A 430 2.11 -8.71 13.08
N VAL A 431 1.69 -7.76 13.92
CA VAL A 431 1.23 -6.43 13.50
C VAL A 431 1.88 -5.37 14.38
N ALA A 432 2.43 -4.33 13.76
CA ALA A 432 3.04 -3.24 14.50
C ALA A 432 2.04 -2.53 15.44
N GLY A 433 2.45 -2.34 16.69
CA GLY A 433 1.61 -1.76 17.76
C GLY A 433 0.70 -2.76 18.48
N SER A 434 0.72 -4.04 18.11
CA SER A 434 -0.09 -5.06 18.77
C SER A 434 0.26 -5.26 20.25
N THR A 435 -0.77 -5.54 21.01
CA THR A 435 -0.72 -5.89 22.44
C THR A 435 -1.03 -7.38 22.63
N ALA A 436 -0.55 -7.95 23.74
CA ALA A 436 -0.97 -9.29 24.16
C ALA A 436 -2.45 -9.28 24.54
N LEU A 437 -2.88 -8.28 25.33
CA LEU A 437 -4.27 -8.08 25.72
C LEU A 437 -5.09 -7.46 24.59
N ASP A 438 -6.40 -7.72 24.59
CA ASP A 438 -7.30 -7.17 23.56
C ASP A 438 -7.52 -5.66 23.73
N ALA A 439 -7.76 -4.98 22.61
CA ALA A 439 -8.00 -3.53 22.58
C ALA A 439 -9.08 -3.09 23.59
N LYS A 440 -10.11 -3.92 23.83
CA LYS A 440 -11.17 -3.67 24.82
C LYS A 440 -10.60 -3.36 26.20
N PHE A 441 -9.57 -4.07 26.65
CA PHE A 441 -8.92 -3.83 27.95
C PHE A 441 -8.42 -2.39 28.06
N PHE A 442 -7.78 -1.87 27.01
CA PHE A 442 -7.24 -0.52 26.96
C PHE A 442 -8.36 0.54 26.86
N TYR A 443 -9.44 0.27 26.12
CA TYR A 443 -10.63 1.14 26.10
C TYR A 443 -11.28 1.24 27.49
N ASP A 444 -11.45 0.11 28.19
CA ASP A 444 -12.01 0.08 29.55
C ASP A 444 -11.12 0.82 30.56
N LYS A 445 -9.82 0.93 30.29
CA LYS A 445 -8.84 1.69 31.07
C LYS A 445 -8.69 3.16 30.63
N GLY A 446 -9.46 3.61 29.63
CA GLY A 446 -9.42 4.99 29.13
C GLY A 446 -8.20 5.32 28.26
N ILE A 447 -7.40 4.33 27.88
CA ILE A 447 -6.16 4.49 27.09
C ILE A 447 -6.29 3.93 25.66
N GLY A 448 -7.46 3.42 25.28
CA GLY A 448 -7.70 2.82 23.96
C GLY A 448 -7.50 3.78 22.77
N ARG A 449 -7.63 5.10 22.98
CA ARG A 449 -7.49 6.12 21.91
C ARG A 449 -6.08 6.26 21.34
N ILE A 450 -5.06 5.82 22.08
CA ILE A 450 -3.66 5.91 21.65
C ILE A 450 -3.12 4.60 21.08
N LEU A 451 -3.94 3.55 21.02
CA LEU A 451 -3.55 2.29 20.39
C LEU A 451 -3.31 2.52 18.91
N TRP A 452 -2.22 1.94 18.39
CA TRP A 452 -1.86 2.04 16.97
C TRP A 452 -2.54 0.95 16.14
N SER A 453 -2.89 -0.17 16.78
CA SER A 453 -3.62 -1.26 16.15
C SER A 453 -4.56 -1.93 17.17
N ASN A 454 -5.66 -2.48 16.66
CA ASN A 454 -6.55 -3.36 17.41
C ASN A 454 -6.24 -4.86 17.17
N ASP A 455 -5.21 -5.17 16.37
CA ASP A 455 -4.83 -6.53 15.98
C ASP A 455 -4.03 -7.22 17.09
N SER A 456 -4.64 -7.39 18.27
CA SER A 456 -4.04 -8.05 19.43
C SER A 456 -3.59 -9.48 19.13
N LEU A 457 -2.82 -10.08 20.04
CA LEU A 457 -2.38 -11.46 19.91
C LEU A 457 -3.54 -12.44 19.67
N SER A 458 -4.72 -12.19 20.26
CA SER A 458 -5.91 -13.03 20.04
C SER A 458 -6.42 -12.95 18.60
N ILE A 459 -6.36 -11.78 17.96
CA ILE A 459 -6.72 -11.56 16.55
C ILE A 459 -5.74 -12.28 15.64
N GLN A 460 -4.43 -12.17 15.91
CA GLN A 460 -3.39 -12.88 15.15
C GLN A 460 -3.55 -14.40 15.24
N LEU A 461 -3.89 -14.92 16.41
CA LEU A 461 -4.25 -16.33 16.57
C LEU A 461 -5.52 -16.67 15.77
N GLY A 462 -6.51 -15.76 15.75
CA GLY A 462 -7.69 -15.81 14.88
C GLY A 462 -7.34 -16.07 13.41
N TRP A 463 -6.36 -15.34 12.88
CA TRP A 463 -5.86 -15.48 11.52
C TRP A 463 -5.15 -16.81 11.29
N PHE A 464 -4.33 -17.25 12.25
CA PHE A 464 -3.73 -18.58 12.21
C PHE A 464 -4.80 -19.68 12.19
N LYS A 465 -5.94 -19.49 12.87
CA LYS A 465 -7.10 -20.42 12.79
C LYS A 465 -7.61 -20.61 11.40
N ARG A 466 -7.84 -19.50 10.71
CA ARG A 466 -8.32 -19.51 9.34
C ARG A 466 -7.32 -20.18 8.40
N LEU A 467 -6.03 -19.87 8.55
CA LEU A 467 -4.98 -20.52 7.75
C LEU A 467 -4.97 -22.03 8.01
N LYS A 468 -4.91 -22.46 9.28
CA LYS A 468 -4.84 -23.87 9.66
C LYS A 468 -5.99 -24.67 9.05
N SER A 469 -7.24 -24.17 9.13
CA SER A 469 -8.41 -24.89 8.60
C SER A 469 -8.35 -25.17 7.10
N GLN A 470 -7.50 -24.44 6.35
CA GLN A 470 -7.29 -24.65 4.93
C GLN A 470 -6.10 -25.59 4.64
N MET A 471 -5.21 -25.83 5.62
CA MET A 471 -3.97 -26.62 5.44
C MET A 471 -4.10 -28.03 5.98
N CYS A 472 -4.84 -28.21 7.07
CA CYS A 472 -5.05 -29.50 7.72
C CYS A 472 -6.37 -29.49 8.49
N THR A 473 -7.10 -30.60 8.44
CA THR A 473 -8.44 -30.72 9.05
C THR A 473 -8.46 -31.70 10.20
N THR A 474 -7.67 -32.78 10.10
CA THR A 474 -7.57 -33.79 11.16
C THR A 474 -6.34 -33.57 12.04
N LYS A 475 -6.39 -34.07 13.27
CA LYS A 475 -5.25 -34.02 14.22
C LYS A 475 -3.99 -34.63 13.61
N GLN A 476 -4.12 -35.76 12.92
CA GLN A 476 -2.99 -36.46 12.29
C GLN A 476 -2.42 -35.67 11.10
N GLU A 477 -3.27 -35.03 10.29
CA GLU A 477 -2.82 -34.13 9.22
C GLU A 477 -2.06 -32.94 9.79
N CYS A 478 -2.61 -32.28 10.81
CA CYS A 478 -1.96 -31.13 11.43
C CYS A 478 -0.64 -31.52 12.11
N ASP A 479 -0.60 -32.66 12.81
CA ASP A 479 0.64 -33.20 13.39
C ASP A 479 1.71 -33.45 12.32
N ASN A 480 1.31 -34.00 11.17
CA ASN A 480 2.22 -34.23 10.06
C ASN A 480 2.66 -32.94 9.36
N TYR A 481 1.78 -31.94 9.30
CA TYR A 481 2.04 -30.66 8.65
C TYR A 481 2.97 -29.77 9.49
N PHE A 482 2.71 -29.67 10.80
CA PHE A 482 3.40 -28.77 11.72
C PHE A 482 4.64 -29.37 12.39
N LYS A 483 4.88 -30.68 12.29
CA LYS A 483 6.06 -31.34 12.92
C LYS A 483 7.42 -30.71 12.59
N ARG A 484 7.57 -30.08 11.43
CA ARG A 484 8.79 -29.38 10.96
C ARG A 484 8.58 -27.87 10.84
N SER A 485 7.68 -27.31 11.64
CA SER A 485 7.43 -25.86 11.69
C SER A 485 8.04 -25.27 12.95
N LEU A 486 8.62 -24.08 12.82
CA LEU A 486 9.05 -23.24 13.93
C LEU A 486 7.95 -22.20 14.22
N PHE A 487 7.49 -22.13 15.46
CA PHE A 487 6.56 -21.09 15.90
C PHE A 487 7.31 -20.02 16.67
N MET A 488 7.25 -18.78 16.19
CA MET A 488 7.86 -17.61 16.81
C MET A 488 6.76 -16.76 17.42
N MET A 489 6.72 -16.62 18.73
CA MET A 489 5.73 -15.78 19.43
C MET A 489 6.16 -14.31 19.54
N GLY A 490 7.13 -13.86 18.72
CA GLY A 490 7.60 -12.47 18.63
C GLY A 490 7.96 -11.80 19.96
N GLU A 491 8.31 -10.51 19.93
CA GLU A 491 8.09 -9.72 21.14
C GLU A 491 6.62 -9.32 21.14
N ILE A 492 5.92 -9.63 22.22
CA ILE A 492 4.51 -9.29 22.41
C ILE A 492 4.30 -9.12 23.91
N GLY A 493 3.54 -8.11 24.30
CA GLY A 493 3.41 -7.70 25.70
C GLY A 493 4.16 -6.41 26.04
N GLY A 494 5.18 -6.02 25.28
CA GLY A 494 5.84 -4.73 25.41
C GLY A 494 4.89 -3.55 25.27
N ASN A 495 4.04 -3.57 24.24
CA ASN A 495 3.08 -2.49 23.98
C ASN A 495 2.00 -2.36 25.08
N ASP A 496 1.65 -3.46 25.75
CA ASP A 496 0.74 -3.44 26.90
C ASP A 496 1.25 -2.55 28.04
N TYR A 497 2.57 -2.39 28.13
CA TYR A 497 3.22 -1.49 29.06
C TYR A 497 3.52 -0.12 28.44
N ASN A 498 4.01 -0.08 27.19
CA ASN A 498 4.40 1.16 26.53
C ASN A 498 3.25 2.17 26.48
N TYR A 499 2.05 1.73 26.07
CA TYR A 499 0.87 2.61 26.00
C TYR A 499 0.54 3.23 27.37
N ALA A 500 0.58 2.43 28.43
CA ALA A 500 0.30 2.91 29.78
C ALA A 500 1.43 3.81 30.33
N PHE A 501 2.69 3.51 30.04
CA PHE A 501 3.82 4.37 30.41
C PHE A 501 3.74 5.74 29.74
N PHE A 502 3.40 5.79 28.44
CA PHE A 502 3.37 7.04 27.66
C PHE A 502 2.25 8.01 28.08
N VAL A 503 1.26 7.55 28.85
CA VAL A 503 0.20 8.38 29.44
C VAL A 503 0.35 8.57 30.95
N GLY A 504 1.54 8.31 31.50
CA GLY A 504 1.89 8.62 32.89
C GLY A 504 1.66 7.50 33.90
N GLY A 505 1.45 6.25 33.45
CA GLY A 505 1.34 5.09 34.35
C GLY A 505 2.62 4.84 35.15
N THR A 506 2.48 4.48 36.43
CA THR A 506 3.64 4.24 37.30
C THR A 506 4.18 2.82 37.17
N ILE A 507 5.49 2.64 37.40
CA ILE A 507 6.11 1.30 37.42
C ILE A 507 5.39 0.35 38.40
N ALA A 508 4.88 0.86 39.53
CA ALA A 508 4.16 0.06 40.52
C ALA A 508 2.79 -0.42 40.00
N ASP A 509 2.07 0.42 39.26
CA ASP A 509 0.81 0.04 38.61
C ASP A 509 1.07 -1.00 37.52
N LEU A 510 2.06 -0.75 36.65
CA LEU A 510 2.33 -1.64 35.52
C LEU A 510 2.92 -2.98 35.97
N LYS A 511 3.63 -3.05 37.11
CA LYS A 511 4.06 -4.34 37.68
C LYS A 511 2.87 -5.25 38.02
N ARG A 512 1.72 -4.67 38.40
CA ARG A 512 0.49 -5.44 38.64
C ARG A 512 -0.15 -5.96 37.36
N LEU A 513 0.18 -5.38 36.21
CA LEU A 513 -0.29 -5.83 34.89
C LEU A 513 0.56 -7.00 34.35
N VAL A 514 1.80 -7.16 34.82
CA VAL A 514 2.73 -8.19 34.32
C VAL A 514 2.16 -9.61 34.38
N PRO A 515 1.56 -10.08 35.50
CA PRO A 515 0.99 -11.42 35.54
C PRO A 515 -0.09 -11.65 34.48
N LEU A 516 -0.96 -10.67 34.25
CA LEU A 516 -2.05 -10.78 33.27
C LEU A 516 -1.53 -10.86 31.83
N VAL A 517 -0.53 -10.04 31.49
CA VAL A 517 0.13 -10.07 30.16
C VAL A 517 0.87 -11.39 29.96
N VAL A 518 1.67 -11.83 30.95
CA VAL A 518 2.39 -13.11 30.88
C VAL A 518 1.42 -14.27 30.76
N GLU A 519 0.32 -14.29 31.52
CA GLU A 519 -0.72 -15.31 31.41
C GLU A 519 -1.36 -15.33 30.02
N THR A 520 -1.56 -14.17 29.39
CA THR A 520 -2.10 -14.08 28.03
C THR A 520 -1.12 -14.65 27.00
N ILE A 521 0.17 -14.32 27.09
CA ILE A 521 1.23 -14.87 26.23
C ILE A 521 1.33 -16.38 26.41
N ILE A 522 1.29 -16.86 27.65
CA ILE A 522 1.34 -18.28 27.96
C ILE A 522 0.10 -18.98 27.45
N SER A 523 -1.10 -18.41 27.62
CA SER A 523 -2.34 -18.98 27.10
C SER A 523 -2.30 -19.09 25.58
N ALA A 524 -1.81 -18.05 24.88
CA ALA A 524 -1.55 -18.08 23.45
C ALA A 524 -0.54 -19.18 23.06
N THR A 525 0.48 -19.40 23.89
CA THR A 525 1.47 -20.45 23.70
C THR A 525 0.93 -21.85 24.01
N SER A 526 -0.13 -21.99 24.84
CA SER A 526 -0.38 -23.25 25.57
C SER A 526 -1.80 -23.77 25.76
N VAL A 527 -2.87 -23.08 25.37
CA VAL A 527 -4.22 -23.43 25.86
C VAL A 527 -5.23 -23.52 24.71
N ILE A 528 -6.08 -24.56 24.56
CA ILE A 528 -6.91 -25.41 25.47
C ILE A 528 -8.22 -24.73 25.89
N LYS A 529 -9.31 -25.52 25.93
CA LYS A 529 -10.63 -25.20 26.48
C LYS A 529 -10.58 -24.30 27.72
N LEU A 530 -11.13 -23.10 27.63
CA LEU A 530 -11.83 -22.45 28.72
C LEU A 530 -13.20 -22.04 28.19
N MET A 531 -14.23 -22.64 28.77
CA MET A 531 -15.67 -22.47 28.49
C MET A 531 -16.17 -23.11 27.18
N ASP A 532 -16.63 -24.35 27.30
CA ASP A 532 -17.63 -25.13 26.52
C ASP A 532 -17.74 -25.04 24.99
N ASN A 533 -16.96 -24.26 24.25
CA ASN A 533 -16.83 -24.36 22.78
C ASN A 533 -15.69 -23.47 22.26
N MET A 534 -14.43 -23.92 22.32
CA MET A 534 -13.43 -23.63 21.27
C MET A 534 -12.12 -24.39 21.49
N SER A 535 -11.73 -25.16 20.47
CA SER A 535 -10.56 -26.05 20.46
C SER A 535 -9.29 -25.36 19.93
N GLN A 536 -8.17 -25.70 20.61
CA GLN A 536 -6.75 -25.85 20.24
C GLN A 536 -6.16 -25.03 19.12
N MET A 537 -5.03 -24.28 19.32
CA MET A 537 -4.30 -23.66 18.20
C MET A 537 -2.76 -23.54 18.13
N VAL A 538 -1.89 -24.09 18.98
CA VAL A 538 -0.44 -24.17 18.58
C VAL A 538 0.19 -25.51 18.96
N ILE A 539 0.43 -25.76 20.24
CA ILE A 539 1.10 -26.98 20.72
C ILE A 539 0.29 -28.25 20.40
N ASP A 540 -1.00 -28.22 20.70
CA ASP A 540 -1.87 -29.37 20.52
C ASP A 540 -2.20 -29.67 19.05
N ASP A 541 -1.82 -28.80 18.12
CA ASP A 541 -2.01 -29.00 16.67
C ASP A 541 -0.75 -29.47 15.96
N GLY A 542 0.29 -29.84 16.71
CA GLY A 542 1.48 -30.46 16.16
C GLY A 542 2.70 -29.55 16.13
N ALA A 543 2.63 -28.34 16.70
CA ALA A 543 3.82 -27.52 16.91
C ALA A 543 4.79 -28.26 17.85
N ARG A 544 6.00 -28.56 17.34
CA ARG A 544 7.03 -29.24 18.13
C ARG A 544 8.09 -28.31 18.68
N GLU A 545 8.24 -27.11 18.12
CA GLU A 545 9.19 -26.11 18.58
C GLU A 545 8.53 -24.71 18.59
N VAL A 546 8.54 -24.08 19.76
CA VAL A 546 7.98 -22.75 19.98
C VAL A 546 9.03 -21.87 20.67
N VAL A 547 9.23 -20.66 20.16
CA VAL A 547 10.15 -19.67 20.72
C VAL A 547 9.34 -18.50 21.24
N VAL A 548 9.55 -18.15 22.50
CA VAL A 548 8.91 -17.02 23.18
C VAL A 548 10.00 -16.05 23.66
N PRO A 549 10.23 -14.96 22.92
CA PRO A 549 11.07 -13.86 23.34
C PRO A 549 10.59 -13.14 24.60
N GLY A 550 11.52 -12.57 25.36
CA GLY A 550 11.21 -11.59 26.40
C GLY A 550 11.38 -10.15 25.91
N ASN A 551 11.00 -9.18 26.74
CA ASN A 551 11.11 -7.76 26.43
C ASN A 551 12.57 -7.29 26.40
N PHE A 552 12.83 -6.33 25.51
CA PHE A 552 14.09 -5.59 25.39
C PHE A 552 14.42 -4.76 26.66
N PRO A 553 15.67 -4.29 26.83
CA PRO A 553 16.04 -3.34 27.88
C PRO A 553 15.49 -1.96 27.53
N ILE A 554 14.19 -1.74 27.77
CA ILE A 554 13.49 -0.53 27.35
C ILE A 554 14.09 0.75 27.96
N GLY A 555 14.77 0.66 29.11
CA GLY A 555 15.49 1.78 29.70
C GLY A 555 16.70 2.27 28.89
N CYS A 556 17.17 1.47 27.92
CA CYS A 556 18.19 1.87 26.94
C CYS A 556 17.57 2.36 25.62
N SER A 557 16.25 2.31 25.45
CA SER A 557 15.58 2.74 24.23
C SER A 557 15.55 4.26 24.12
N ALA A 558 15.84 4.79 22.93
CA ALA A 558 15.86 6.23 22.68
C ALA A 558 14.56 6.93 23.07
N ILE A 559 13.39 6.31 22.83
CA ILE A 559 12.09 6.87 23.21
C ILE A 559 11.94 7.00 24.73
N TYR A 560 12.41 6.01 25.50
CA TYR A 560 12.35 6.04 26.96
C TYR A 560 13.35 7.03 27.55
N LEU A 561 14.57 7.09 27.00
CA LEU A 561 15.57 8.07 27.40
C LEU A 561 15.10 9.50 27.15
N THR A 562 14.35 9.73 26.08
CA THR A 562 13.79 11.05 25.74
C THR A 562 12.58 11.39 26.62
N MET A 563 11.61 10.47 26.76
CA MET A 563 10.36 10.76 27.47
C MET A 563 10.51 10.81 28.99
N PHE A 564 11.49 10.09 29.54
CA PHE A 564 11.70 9.96 30.98
C PHE A 564 13.07 10.49 31.42
N GLU A 565 13.63 11.42 30.65
CA GLU A 565 14.87 12.10 30.99
C GLU A 565 14.76 12.77 32.37
N THR A 566 15.81 12.63 33.18
CA THR A 566 15.94 13.29 34.47
C THR A 566 17.36 13.79 34.72
N GLN A 567 17.48 14.90 35.47
CA GLN A 567 18.76 15.42 35.95
C GLN A 567 19.37 14.55 37.06
N ASN A 568 18.60 13.63 37.64
CA ASN A 568 19.11 12.71 38.64
C ASN A 568 20.02 11.66 37.98
N LYS A 569 21.34 11.90 38.00
CA LYS A 569 22.34 10.96 37.47
C LYS A 569 22.25 9.56 38.06
N THR A 570 21.74 9.42 39.29
CA THR A 570 21.57 8.11 39.94
C THR A 570 20.41 7.31 39.36
N ALA A 571 19.55 7.88 38.49
CA ALA A 571 18.50 7.16 37.79
C ALA A 571 19.05 6.27 36.67
N TYR A 572 20.24 6.59 36.15
CA TYR A 572 20.89 5.87 35.08
C TYR A 572 21.91 4.85 35.61
N ASP A 573 22.24 3.84 34.80
CA ASP A 573 23.39 2.97 35.01
C ASP A 573 24.65 3.56 34.35
N GLY A 574 25.78 2.85 34.46
CA GLY A 574 27.07 3.29 33.94
C GLY A 574 27.11 3.48 32.42
N ASN A 575 26.10 3.01 31.69
CA ASN A 575 26.00 3.13 30.23
C ASN A 575 24.90 4.11 29.80
N GLY A 576 24.35 4.88 30.75
CA GLY A 576 23.33 5.89 30.45
C GLY A 576 21.92 5.33 30.27
N CYS A 577 21.65 4.07 30.62
CA CYS A 577 20.29 3.53 30.54
C CYS A 577 19.51 3.75 31.85
N LEU A 578 18.20 4.01 31.75
CA LEU A 578 17.34 4.18 32.92
C LEU A 578 17.15 2.86 33.69
N LYS A 579 17.67 2.80 34.93
CA LYS A 579 17.69 1.58 35.76
C LYS A 579 16.31 1.05 36.09
N ALA A 580 15.37 1.94 36.40
CA ALA A 580 14.03 1.54 36.85
C ALA A 580 13.25 0.82 35.74
N TYR A 581 13.33 1.30 34.51
CA TYR A 581 12.68 0.69 33.35
C TYR A 581 13.38 -0.61 32.91
N ASN A 582 14.71 -0.65 32.96
CA ASN A 582 15.45 -1.90 32.74
C ASN A 582 15.14 -2.96 33.81
N ALA A 583 14.93 -2.55 35.07
CA ALA A 583 14.48 -3.44 36.14
C ALA A 583 13.05 -3.94 35.91
N PHE A 584 12.18 -3.11 35.32
CA PHE A 584 10.83 -3.51 34.92
C PHE A 584 10.85 -4.59 33.83
N SER A 585 11.60 -4.40 32.73
CA SER A 585 11.76 -5.44 31.69
C SER A 585 12.32 -6.74 32.26
N LYS A 586 13.31 -6.67 33.16
CA LYS A 586 13.83 -7.85 33.85
C LYS A 586 12.74 -8.55 34.67
N TYR A 587 11.91 -7.80 35.39
CA TYR A 587 10.81 -8.37 36.18
C TYR A 587 9.82 -9.11 35.29
N HIS A 588 9.37 -8.51 34.18
CA HIS A 588 8.53 -9.20 33.18
C HIS A 588 9.22 -10.49 32.69
N ASN A 589 10.47 -10.39 32.25
CA ASN A 589 11.21 -11.53 31.70
C ASN A 589 11.38 -12.67 32.71
N THR A 590 11.57 -12.37 33.99
CA THR A 590 11.60 -13.38 35.05
C THR A 590 10.24 -14.08 35.21
N GLN A 591 9.13 -13.33 35.23
CA GLN A 591 7.80 -13.92 35.31
C GLN A 591 7.49 -14.79 34.09
N LEU A 592 7.86 -14.34 32.88
CA LEU A 592 7.71 -15.10 31.65
C LEU A 592 8.52 -16.40 31.67
N LYS A 593 9.80 -16.36 32.09
CA LYS A 593 10.64 -17.56 32.24
C LYS A 593 10.01 -18.60 33.17
N LEU A 594 9.56 -18.17 34.35
CA LEU A 594 8.89 -19.05 35.33
C LEU A 594 7.61 -19.67 34.77
N ALA A 595 6.82 -18.90 34.02
CA ALA A 595 5.61 -19.42 33.41
C ALA A 595 5.91 -20.40 32.25
N LEU A 596 6.96 -20.16 31.47
CA LEU A 596 7.42 -21.09 30.43
C LEU A 596 8.00 -22.39 31.01
N GLU A 597 8.60 -22.36 32.21
CA GLU A 597 9.05 -23.58 32.91
C GLU A 597 7.88 -24.50 33.24
N LYS A 598 6.82 -23.95 33.86
CA LYS A 598 5.56 -24.70 34.09
C LYS A 598 4.98 -25.27 32.80
N LEU A 599 5.15 -24.54 31.70
CA LEU A 599 4.67 -24.95 30.39
C LEU A 599 5.45 -26.13 29.81
N ARG A 600 6.77 -26.15 30.00
CA ARG A 600 7.64 -27.28 29.61
C ARG A 600 7.31 -28.54 30.39
N GLU A 601 7.01 -28.41 31.68
CA GLU A 601 6.55 -29.53 32.51
C GLU A 601 5.24 -30.13 31.99
N LYS A 602 4.31 -29.28 31.56
CA LYS A 602 3.03 -29.71 30.99
C LYS A 602 3.18 -30.35 29.61
N TYR A 603 4.04 -29.83 28.74
CA TYR A 603 4.21 -30.26 27.35
C TYR A 603 5.59 -30.84 27.09
N THR A 604 5.88 -32.00 27.68
CA THR A 604 7.20 -32.68 27.58
C THR A 604 7.62 -33.05 26.15
N ARG A 605 6.67 -33.10 25.21
CA ARG A 605 6.92 -33.42 23.78
C ARG A 605 7.16 -32.19 22.91
N VAL A 606 7.03 -30.98 23.45
CA VAL A 606 7.26 -29.72 22.72
C VAL A 606 8.47 -29.00 23.30
N ARG A 607 9.37 -28.58 22.41
CA ARG A 607 10.51 -27.75 22.79
C ARG A 607 10.07 -26.29 22.87
N ILE A 608 9.84 -25.82 24.09
CA ILE A 608 9.47 -24.42 24.37
C ILE A 608 10.74 -23.65 24.75
N ILE A 609 11.14 -22.67 23.95
CA ILE A 609 12.41 -21.96 24.06
C ILE A 609 12.12 -20.53 24.51
N TYR A 610 12.81 -20.08 25.56
CA TYR A 610 12.84 -18.65 25.88
C TYR A 610 13.95 -17.99 25.07
N ALA A 611 13.65 -16.91 24.33
CA ALA A 611 14.66 -16.12 23.64
C ALA A 611 15.01 -14.86 24.44
N ASP A 612 16.26 -14.75 24.87
CA ASP A 612 16.75 -13.64 25.70
C ASP A 612 17.09 -12.40 24.87
N TYR A 613 16.05 -11.76 24.30
CA TYR A 613 16.21 -10.50 23.58
C TYR A 613 16.80 -9.41 24.47
N TYR A 614 16.50 -9.43 25.77
CA TYR A 614 17.08 -8.50 26.73
C TYR A 614 18.60 -8.61 26.77
N GLY A 615 19.12 -9.82 27.01
CA GLY A 615 20.56 -10.07 27.08
C GLY A 615 21.27 -9.76 25.76
N ALA A 616 20.70 -10.22 24.65
CA ALA A 616 21.28 -10.03 23.32
C ALA A 616 21.39 -8.55 22.91
N SER A 617 20.33 -7.76 23.14
CA SER A 617 20.31 -6.34 22.75
C SER A 617 21.06 -5.44 23.73
N LYS A 618 21.11 -5.80 25.02
CA LYS A 618 21.83 -5.02 26.02
C LYS A 618 23.34 -4.92 25.71
N ALA A 619 23.91 -5.94 25.09
CA ALA A 619 25.30 -5.93 24.63
C ALA A 619 25.59 -4.73 23.69
N LEU A 620 24.61 -4.37 22.83
CA LEU A 620 24.75 -3.26 21.88
C LEU A 620 24.89 -1.89 22.58
N SER A 621 24.26 -1.72 23.75
CA SER A 621 24.32 -0.47 24.52
C SER A 621 25.47 -0.45 25.54
N HIS A 622 25.97 -1.63 25.93
CA HIS A 622 26.95 -1.79 27.01
C HIS A 622 28.39 -2.00 26.51
N ILE A 623 28.56 -2.30 25.22
CA ILE A 623 29.86 -2.57 24.60
C ILE A 623 29.99 -1.65 23.37
N PRO A 624 30.49 -0.42 23.54
CA PRO A 624 30.76 0.46 22.41
C PRO A 624 31.75 -0.21 21.44
N ASN A 625 31.46 -0.18 20.12
CA ASN A 625 32.21 -0.83 19.02
C ASN A 625 32.00 -2.35 18.85
N HIS A 626 30.87 -2.90 19.31
CA HIS A 626 30.47 -4.28 18.98
C HIS A 626 30.23 -4.47 17.48
#